data_AF-A0A062UG10-F1
#
_entry.id   AF-A0A062UG10-F1
#
_cell.length_a   1.000
_cell.length_b   1.000
_cell.length_c   1.000
_cell.angle_alpha   90.00
_cell.angle_beta   90.00
_cell.angle_gamma   90.00
#
_symmetry.space_group_name_H-M   'P 1'
#
loop_
_entity.id
_entity.type
_entity.pdbx_description
1 polymer ?
#
loop_
_entity_poly.entity_id
_entity_poly.type
_entity_poly.pdbx_seq_one_letter_code
_entity_poly.pdbx_strand_id
1 'polypeptide(L)'
;MRLIPIALVTGLCGFAAAEAPGVQAITADLPGPVEFEAPEALQTLEEGIVLLDLNIVSDMDPGIKLADGSWGTLEGCEFGAVEAETVMVKTGSNHMLLEVRLGDPDEHAANLLSCNYRPDLISADGFGHLTRLKGCFYAHNIAIPTAVHWRLNPLPAQACGIGD
;
A
#
# COMPACT_ATOMS: atom_id res chain seq x y z
N MET A 1 30.82 7.12 -57.77
CA MET A 1 30.55 6.99 -56.32
C MET A 1 29.39 7.92 -55.96
N ARG A 2 28.22 7.35 -55.62
CA ARG A 2 27.08 8.08 -55.04
C ARG A 2 26.79 7.43 -53.70
N LEU A 3 26.97 8.18 -52.61
CA LEU A 3 26.69 7.76 -51.24
C LEU A 3 25.20 8.01 -50.94
N ILE A 4 24.51 6.97 -50.48
CA ILE A 4 23.12 7.03 -50.00
C ILE A 4 23.20 7.08 -48.47
N PRO A 5 22.71 8.14 -47.79
CA PRO A 5 22.64 8.14 -46.34
C PRO A 5 21.41 7.34 -45.88
N ILE A 6 21.65 6.32 -45.05
CA ILE A 6 20.61 5.56 -44.34
C ILE A 6 20.19 6.40 -43.13
N ALA A 7 18.94 6.86 -43.12
CA ALA A 7 18.34 7.51 -41.96
C ALA A 7 17.92 6.45 -40.94
N LEU A 8 18.63 6.39 -39.82
CA LEU A 8 18.29 5.57 -38.66
C LEU A 8 17.19 6.31 -37.87
N VAL A 9 15.93 5.89 -38.02
CA VAL A 9 14.84 6.36 -37.18
C VAL A 9 14.91 5.59 -35.86
N THR A 10 15.48 6.23 -34.84
CA THR A 10 15.39 5.77 -33.45
C THR A 10 13.96 6.00 -32.95
N GLY A 11 13.15 4.93 -32.95
CA GLY A 11 11.86 4.93 -32.26
C GLY A 11 12.08 5.05 -30.77
N LEU A 12 11.61 6.16 -30.18
CA LEU A 12 11.41 6.24 -28.73
C LEU A 12 10.29 5.28 -28.37
N CYS A 13 10.65 4.12 -27.81
CA CYS A 13 9.73 3.32 -27.00
C CYS A 13 9.47 4.10 -25.70
N GLY A 14 8.46 4.96 -25.72
CA GLY A 14 7.85 5.46 -24.49
C GLY A 14 7.11 4.29 -23.85
N PHE A 15 7.65 3.75 -22.77
CA PHE A 15 6.89 2.89 -21.87
C PHE A 15 5.87 3.77 -21.15
N ALA A 16 4.72 3.98 -21.78
CA ALA A 16 3.54 4.40 -21.06
C ALA A 16 3.14 3.20 -20.19
N ALA A 17 3.34 3.30 -18.88
CA ALA A 17 2.72 2.38 -17.94
C ALA A 17 1.21 2.48 -18.16
N ALA A 18 0.62 1.45 -18.79
CA ALA A 18 -0.80 1.39 -19.00
C ALA A 18 -1.46 1.24 -17.63
N GLU A 19 -2.27 2.21 -17.21
CA GLU A 19 -3.23 2.00 -16.14
C GLU A 19 -4.09 0.81 -16.55
N ALA A 20 -3.99 -0.30 -15.81
CA ALA A 20 -4.80 -1.46 -16.07
C ALA A 20 -6.28 -1.05 -15.85
N PRO A 21 -7.13 -1.11 -16.89
CA PRO A 21 -8.51 -0.64 -16.77
C PRO A 21 -9.22 -1.41 -15.64
N GLY A 22 -9.77 -0.67 -14.68
CA GLY A 22 -10.46 -1.23 -13.51
C GLY A 22 -9.62 -1.38 -12.24
N VAL A 23 -8.38 -0.90 -12.23
CA VAL A 23 -7.54 -0.82 -11.01
C VAL A 23 -7.63 0.58 -10.40
N GLN A 24 -8.06 0.67 -9.15
CA GLN A 24 -8.07 1.91 -8.38
C GLN A 24 -6.72 2.09 -7.68
N ALA A 25 -6.00 3.17 -8.00
CA ALA A 25 -4.78 3.54 -7.28
C ALA A 25 -5.12 4.30 -5.99
N ILE A 26 -4.64 3.80 -4.85
CA ILE A 26 -4.86 4.39 -3.53
C ILE A 26 -3.50 4.71 -2.93
N THR A 27 -3.12 5.98 -3.01
CA THR A 27 -1.90 6.51 -2.40
C THR A 27 -2.25 7.55 -1.36
N ALA A 28 -1.81 7.36 -0.12
CA ALA A 28 -2.08 8.29 0.97
C ALA A 28 -1.04 8.22 2.08
N ASP A 29 -0.87 9.34 2.77
CA ASP A 29 -0.18 9.41 4.06
C ASP A 29 -1.23 9.36 5.19
N LEU A 30 -0.89 8.69 6.28
CA LEU A 30 -1.66 8.63 7.51
C LEU A 30 -0.84 9.29 8.64
N PRO A 31 -1.42 10.21 9.44
CA PRO A 31 -2.80 10.70 9.34
C PRO A 31 -3.02 11.57 8.09
N GLY A 32 -4.28 11.68 7.68
CA GLY A 32 -4.69 12.67 6.69
C GLY A 32 -4.68 14.10 7.25
N PRO A 33 -4.94 15.11 6.40
CA PRO A 33 -4.91 16.52 6.80
C PRO A 33 -6.08 16.94 7.71
N VAL A 34 -7.15 16.14 7.78
CA VAL A 34 -8.35 16.40 8.58
C VAL A 34 -8.39 15.42 9.74
N GLU A 35 -8.47 15.96 10.96
CA GLU A 35 -8.55 15.15 12.18
C GLU A 35 -9.83 14.33 12.21
N PHE A 36 -9.75 13.07 12.66
CA PHE A 36 -10.87 12.13 12.74
C PHE A 36 -11.50 11.71 11.40
N GLU A 37 -10.88 12.08 10.28
CA GLU A 37 -11.27 11.66 8.94
C GLU A 37 -10.15 10.85 8.28
N ALA A 38 -10.54 9.85 7.49
CA ALA A 38 -9.58 9.14 6.66
C ALA A 38 -9.10 10.05 5.53
N PRO A 39 -7.89 9.87 4.99
CA PRO A 39 -7.47 10.54 3.75
C PRO A 39 -8.51 10.37 2.62
N GLU A 40 -8.69 11.41 1.79
CA GLU A 40 -9.67 11.42 0.68
C GLU A 40 -9.53 10.20 -0.24
N ALA A 41 -8.30 9.74 -0.50
CA ALA A 41 -8.05 8.55 -1.32
C ALA A 41 -8.73 7.30 -0.71
N LEU A 42 -8.72 7.15 0.61
CA LEU A 42 -9.40 6.04 1.30
C LEU A 42 -10.91 6.26 1.41
N GLN A 43 -11.38 7.51 1.51
CA GLN A 43 -12.81 7.82 1.53
C GLN A 43 -13.52 7.48 0.21
N THR A 44 -12.78 7.59 -0.89
CA THR A 44 -13.26 7.30 -2.25
C THR A 44 -13.03 5.86 -2.68
N LEU A 45 -12.60 4.98 -1.76
CA LEU A 45 -12.39 3.56 -2.03
C LEU A 45 -13.72 2.91 -2.46
N GLU A 46 -13.65 2.13 -3.54
CA GLU A 46 -14.79 1.36 -4.07
C GLU A 46 -14.48 -0.14 -4.02
N GLU A 47 -15.51 -0.98 -4.13
CA GLU A 47 -15.29 -2.43 -4.29
C GLU A 47 -14.63 -2.70 -5.65
N GLY A 48 -13.52 -3.45 -5.66
CA GLY A 48 -12.77 -3.72 -6.88
C GLY A 48 -11.28 -3.97 -6.65
N ILE A 49 -10.50 -3.94 -7.74
CA ILE A 49 -9.04 -4.13 -7.68
C ILE A 49 -8.40 -2.81 -7.26
N VAL A 50 -7.52 -2.88 -6.27
CA VAL A 50 -6.85 -1.74 -5.65
C VAL A 50 -5.34 -1.95 -5.67
N LEU A 51 -4.64 -0.97 -6.23
CA LEU A 51 -3.21 -0.80 -6.03
C LEU A 51 -3.01 0.14 -4.84
N LEU A 52 -2.59 -0.40 -3.71
CA LEU A 52 -2.42 0.32 -2.45
C LEU A 52 -0.95 0.76 -2.25
N ASP A 53 -0.76 1.99 -1.79
CA ASP A 53 0.51 2.49 -1.27
C ASP A 53 0.24 3.49 -0.13
N LEU A 54 0.30 3.00 1.11
CA LEU A 54 0.09 3.81 2.31
C LEU A 54 1.41 4.06 3.02
N ASN A 55 1.63 5.31 3.39
CA ASN A 55 2.64 5.71 4.35
C ASN A 55 1.97 6.00 5.70
N ILE A 56 2.49 5.43 6.78
CA ILE A 56 1.90 5.48 8.11
C ILE A 56 2.98 5.97 9.06
N VAL A 57 2.73 7.11 9.71
CA VAL A 57 3.61 7.61 10.77
C VAL A 57 3.62 6.66 11.97
N SER A 58 4.73 6.64 12.72
CA SER A 58 4.95 5.67 13.81
C SER A 58 3.91 5.70 14.92
N ASP A 59 3.36 6.87 15.27
CA ASP A 59 2.30 6.99 16.28
C ASP A 59 0.96 6.39 15.83
N MET A 60 0.83 6.14 14.52
CA MET A 60 -0.30 5.45 13.90
C MET A 60 0.01 4.01 13.50
N ASP A 61 1.08 3.41 14.04
CA ASP A 61 1.47 2.05 13.67
C ASP A 61 0.30 1.07 13.77
N PRO A 62 0.12 0.22 12.75
CA PRO A 62 -0.97 -0.74 12.69
C PRO A 62 -0.82 -1.85 13.74
N GLY A 63 -1.95 -2.47 14.08
CA GLY A 63 -1.92 -3.78 14.72
C GLY A 63 -1.66 -4.85 13.66
N ILE A 64 -0.84 -5.85 13.97
CA ILE A 64 -0.54 -6.94 13.04
C ILE A 64 -0.91 -8.30 13.63
N LYS A 65 -1.38 -9.19 12.77
CA LYS A 65 -1.51 -10.61 13.06
C LYS A 65 -0.32 -11.34 12.43
N LEU A 66 0.44 -12.05 13.24
CA LEU A 66 1.62 -12.81 12.82
C LEU A 66 1.22 -14.17 12.22
N ALA A 67 2.15 -14.83 11.54
CA ALA A 67 1.93 -16.13 10.91
C ALA A 67 1.58 -17.25 11.91
N ASP A 68 1.95 -17.11 13.19
CA ASP A 68 1.58 -18.04 14.26
C ASP A 68 0.16 -17.79 14.82
N GLY A 69 -0.55 -16.81 14.27
CA GLY A 69 -1.91 -16.42 14.66
C GLY A 69 -1.99 -15.45 15.82
N SER A 70 -0.87 -15.09 16.45
CA SER A 70 -0.82 -14.10 17.52
C SER A 70 -0.98 -12.68 17.00
N TRP A 71 -1.43 -11.78 17.88
CA TRP A 71 -1.56 -10.35 17.59
C TRP A 71 -0.43 -9.58 18.25
N GLY A 72 0.14 -8.63 17.52
CA GLY A 72 1.24 -7.78 17.97
C GLY A 72 1.22 -6.38 17.36
N THR A 73 2.28 -5.64 17.63
CA THR A 73 2.56 -4.29 17.13
C THR A 73 3.86 -4.31 16.33
N LEU A 74 4.22 -3.17 15.73
CA LEU A 74 5.51 -2.97 15.06
C LEU A 74 6.64 -2.56 16.03
N GLU A 75 6.51 -2.88 17.32
CA GLU A 75 7.53 -2.57 18.31
C GLU A 75 8.89 -3.18 17.92
N GLY A 76 9.91 -2.32 17.85
CA GLY A 76 11.28 -2.74 17.49
C GLY A 76 11.50 -2.98 16.00
N CYS A 77 10.61 -2.50 15.12
CA CYS A 77 10.84 -2.53 13.69
C CYS A 77 12.00 -1.60 13.31
N GLU A 78 13.22 -2.14 13.27
CA GLU A 78 14.42 -1.32 13.09
C GLU A 78 14.45 -0.73 11.68
N PHE A 79 14.47 -1.53 10.61
CA PHE A 79 14.22 -1.14 9.21
C PHE A 79 14.04 -2.42 8.35
N GLY A 80 13.10 -2.44 7.41
CA GLY A 80 12.94 -3.55 6.45
C GLY A 80 11.53 -4.14 6.41
N ALA A 81 11.42 -5.30 5.76
CA ALA A 81 10.16 -6.04 5.62
C ALA A 81 9.69 -6.59 6.97
N VAL A 82 8.38 -6.61 7.18
CA VAL A 82 7.72 -7.15 8.36
C VAL A 82 6.83 -8.30 7.95
N GLU A 83 7.06 -9.45 8.54
CA GLU A 83 6.22 -10.64 8.35
C GLU A 83 4.89 -10.47 9.09
N ALA A 84 3.80 -10.40 8.34
CA ALA A 84 2.45 -10.31 8.88
C ALA A 84 1.45 -11.06 7.98
N GLU A 85 0.50 -11.76 8.57
CA GLU A 85 -0.62 -12.35 7.84
C GLU A 85 -1.68 -11.28 7.53
N THR A 86 -1.97 -10.42 8.52
CA THR A 86 -3.00 -9.37 8.43
C THR A 86 -2.53 -8.11 9.13
N VAL A 87 -2.87 -6.96 8.55
CA VAL A 87 -2.56 -5.62 9.04
C VAL A 87 -3.86 -4.87 9.28
N MET A 88 -4.08 -4.43 10.52
CA MET A 88 -5.20 -3.58 10.92
C MET A 88 -4.73 -2.13 10.96
N VAL A 89 -5.09 -1.38 9.92
CA VAL A 89 -4.62 0.00 9.73
C VAL A 89 -5.50 0.97 10.50
N LYS A 90 -4.85 1.84 11.29
CA LYS A 90 -5.50 3.01 11.90
C LYS A 90 -5.63 4.08 10.82
N THR A 91 -6.83 4.29 10.29
CA THR A 91 -7.06 5.27 9.20
C THR A 91 -7.09 6.72 9.67
N GLY A 92 -7.06 6.94 10.99
CA GLY A 92 -7.35 8.25 11.59
C GLY A 92 -8.85 8.55 11.68
N SER A 93 -9.71 7.74 11.04
CA SER A 93 -11.17 7.90 11.11
C SER A 93 -11.81 7.10 12.23
N ASN A 94 -12.84 7.68 12.85
CA ASN A 94 -13.73 6.95 13.77
C ASN A 94 -14.76 6.04 13.05
N HIS A 95 -14.89 6.17 11.72
CA HIS A 95 -15.92 5.50 10.93
C HIS A 95 -15.35 4.62 9.80
N MET A 96 -14.04 4.37 9.78
CA MET A 96 -13.41 3.52 8.78
C MET A 96 -12.41 2.55 9.40
N LEU A 97 -12.66 1.26 9.19
CA LEU A 97 -11.73 0.17 9.50
C LEU A 97 -11.12 -0.34 8.20
N LEU A 98 -9.81 -0.56 8.21
CA LEU A 98 -9.08 -1.11 7.06
C LEU A 98 -8.30 -2.36 7.51
N GLU A 99 -8.79 -3.53 7.11
CA GLU A 99 -8.16 -4.84 7.31
C GLU A 99 -7.45 -5.23 6.01
N VAL A 100 -6.14 -5.39 6.04
CA VAL A 100 -5.34 -5.77 4.85
C VAL A 100 -4.70 -7.13 5.07
N ARG A 101 -4.99 -8.09 4.20
CA ARG A 101 -4.40 -9.43 4.24
C ARG A 101 -3.25 -9.50 3.25
N LEU A 102 -2.04 -9.78 3.71
CA LEU A 102 -0.86 -9.76 2.83
C LEU A 102 -0.80 -10.95 1.87
N GLY A 103 -1.37 -12.09 2.29
CA GLY A 103 -1.35 -13.33 1.52
C GLY A 103 -0.07 -14.13 1.72
N ASP A 104 0.07 -15.17 0.91
CA ASP A 104 1.30 -15.96 0.84
C ASP A 104 2.43 -15.15 0.17
N PRO A 105 3.62 -14.99 0.78
CA PRO A 105 4.71 -14.19 0.22
C PRO A 105 5.25 -14.69 -1.14
N ASP A 106 5.18 -15.99 -1.42
CA ASP A 106 5.64 -16.56 -2.70
C ASP A 106 4.63 -16.26 -3.82
N GLU A 107 3.34 -16.25 -3.51
CA GLU A 107 2.27 -15.94 -4.47
C GLU A 107 2.01 -14.42 -4.61
N HIS A 108 2.29 -13.65 -3.55
CA HIS A 108 1.90 -12.25 -3.42
C HIS A 108 3.09 -11.32 -3.13
N ALA A 109 4.24 -11.56 -3.75
CA ALA A 109 5.50 -10.83 -3.49
C ALA A 109 5.43 -9.30 -3.68
N ALA A 110 4.41 -8.77 -4.36
CA ALA A 110 4.18 -7.33 -4.47
C ALA A 110 3.58 -6.70 -3.19
N ASN A 111 2.97 -7.52 -2.34
CA ASN A 111 2.36 -7.11 -1.07
C ASN A 111 3.43 -7.06 0.00
N LEU A 112 3.57 -5.91 0.65
CA LEU A 112 4.64 -5.67 1.59
C LEU A 112 4.18 -4.72 2.69
N LEU A 113 4.39 -5.16 3.93
CA LEU A 113 4.50 -4.29 5.08
C LEU A 113 5.99 -4.08 5.39
N SER A 114 6.40 -2.83 5.59
CA SER A 114 7.81 -2.50 5.83
C SER A 114 7.97 -1.28 6.72
N CYS A 115 9.05 -1.21 7.49
CA CYS A 115 9.48 0.00 8.17
C CYS A 115 10.63 0.63 7.41
N ASN A 116 10.42 1.86 6.96
CA ASN A 116 11.32 2.60 6.11
C ASN A 116 11.92 3.77 6.89
N TYR A 117 13.19 4.05 6.60
CA TYR A 117 13.88 5.21 7.16
C TYR A 117 13.35 6.51 6.55
N ARG A 118 13.01 7.47 7.40
CA ARG A 118 12.53 8.82 7.06
C ARG A 118 13.23 9.86 7.93
N PRO A 119 14.36 10.43 7.48
CA PRO A 119 15.17 11.33 8.28
C PRO A 119 14.43 12.63 8.65
N ASP A 120 13.45 13.04 7.86
CA ASP A 120 12.59 14.19 8.11
C ASP A 120 11.65 14.01 9.31
N LEU A 121 11.46 12.77 9.78
CA LEU A 121 10.65 12.42 10.95
C LEU A 121 11.48 12.19 12.22
N ILE A 122 12.79 12.47 12.20
CA ILE A 122 13.65 12.33 13.38
C ILE A 122 13.19 13.31 14.46
N SER A 123 12.98 12.80 15.67
CA SER A 123 12.60 13.57 16.84
C SER A 123 13.46 13.18 18.04
N ALA A 124 13.26 13.84 19.19
CA ALA A 124 13.97 13.48 20.42
C ALA A 124 13.64 12.03 20.89
N ASP A 125 12.50 11.50 20.45
CA ASP A 125 11.93 10.25 20.95
C ASP A 125 12.05 9.09 19.96
N GLY A 126 12.63 9.30 18.76
CA GLY A 126 12.70 8.24 17.74
C GLY A 126 13.67 8.50 16.58
N PHE A 127 14.06 7.42 15.90
CA PHE A 127 15.06 7.43 14.82
C PHE A 127 14.54 7.87 13.45
N GLY A 128 13.32 8.40 13.37
CA GLY A 128 12.69 8.82 12.12
C GLY A 128 12.42 7.64 11.18
N HIS A 129 11.36 6.89 11.46
CA HIS A 129 10.88 5.82 10.60
C HIS A 129 9.42 6.03 10.22
N LEU A 130 8.99 5.24 9.24
CA LEU A 130 7.71 5.29 8.57
C LEU A 130 7.30 3.85 8.30
N THR A 131 6.08 3.47 8.65
CA THR A 131 5.52 2.19 8.24
C THR A 131 4.91 2.36 6.85
N ARG A 132 5.32 1.55 5.87
CA ARG A 132 4.74 1.52 4.53
C ARG A 132 4.01 0.21 4.29
N LEU A 133 2.76 0.30 3.87
CA LEU A 133 1.93 -0.82 3.45
C LEU A 133 1.55 -0.66 1.99
N LYS A 134 2.02 -1.57 1.14
CA LYS A 134 1.75 -1.53 -0.30
C LYS A 134 1.39 -2.89 -0.85
N GLY A 135 0.72 -2.91 -2.00
CA GLY A 135 0.41 -4.17 -2.69
C GLY A 135 -0.77 -4.07 -3.65
N CYS A 136 -1.11 -5.22 -4.21
CA CYS A 136 -2.28 -5.41 -5.06
C CYS A 136 -3.35 -6.20 -4.31
N PHE A 137 -4.55 -5.65 -4.25
CA PHE A 137 -5.64 -6.22 -3.45
C PHE A 137 -6.99 -6.15 -4.15
N TYR A 138 -7.92 -7.00 -3.75
CA TYR A 138 -9.33 -6.84 -4.00
C TYR A 138 -10.00 -6.23 -2.76
N ALA A 139 -10.55 -5.03 -2.89
CA ALA A 139 -11.31 -4.35 -1.86
C ALA A 139 -12.74 -4.88 -1.79
N HIS A 140 -13.13 -5.32 -0.59
CA HIS A 140 -14.48 -5.75 -0.28
C HIS A 140 -15.05 -4.93 0.88
N ASN A 141 -16.26 -4.40 0.71
CA ASN A 141 -16.94 -3.66 1.76
C ASN A 141 -17.74 -4.61 2.64
N ILE A 142 -17.42 -4.60 3.94
CA ILE A 142 -18.16 -5.31 4.95
C ILE A 142 -19.01 -4.29 5.69
N ALA A 143 -20.32 -4.33 5.44
CA ALA A 143 -21.26 -3.45 6.10
C ALA A 143 -21.29 -3.73 7.61
N ILE A 144 -20.99 -2.70 8.41
CA ILE A 144 -21.21 -2.69 9.86
C ILE A 144 -22.06 -1.46 10.24
N PRO A 145 -22.89 -1.52 11.29
CA PRO A 145 -23.94 -0.52 11.51
C PRO A 145 -23.47 0.94 11.68
N THR A 146 -22.23 1.18 12.08
CA THR A 146 -21.74 2.50 12.51
C THR A 146 -20.48 2.97 11.78
N ALA A 147 -19.97 2.17 10.85
CA ALA A 147 -18.70 2.42 10.18
C ALA A 147 -18.65 1.66 8.85
N VAL A 148 -17.68 2.01 8.01
CA VAL A 148 -17.31 1.22 6.83
C VAL A 148 -16.13 0.35 7.21
N HIS A 149 -16.19 -0.94 6.89
CA HIS A 149 -15.07 -1.84 7.03
C HIS A 149 -14.64 -2.32 5.65
N TRP A 150 -13.44 -1.90 5.25
CA TRP A 150 -12.78 -2.40 4.06
C TRP A 150 -11.87 -3.56 4.39
N ARG A 151 -12.14 -4.70 3.78
CA ARG A 151 -11.23 -5.84 3.78
C ARG A 151 -10.54 -5.93 2.42
N LEU A 152 -9.23 -5.77 2.43
CA LEU A 152 -8.37 -5.93 1.26
C LEU A 152 -7.82 -7.36 1.23
N ASN A 153 -8.22 -8.12 0.21
CA ASN A 153 -7.75 -9.49 0.01
C ASN A 153 -6.60 -9.49 -1.00
N PRO A 154 -5.55 -10.29 -0.80
CA PRO A 154 -4.36 -10.24 -1.63
C PRO A 154 -4.68 -10.69 -3.06
N LEU A 155 -4.08 -10.02 -4.04
CA LEU A 155 -4.09 -10.41 -5.44
C LEU A 155 -2.65 -10.56 -5.94
N PRO A 156 -2.40 -11.40 -6.96
CA PRO A 156 -1.10 -11.46 -7.60
C PRO A 156 -0.78 -10.12 -8.27
N ALA A 157 0.50 -9.78 -8.35
CA ALA A 157 0.99 -8.49 -8.84
C ALA A 157 0.43 -8.11 -10.23
N GLN A 158 0.25 -9.11 -11.10
CA GLN A 158 -0.25 -8.93 -12.47
C GLN A 158 -1.69 -8.38 -12.51
N ALA A 159 -2.50 -8.62 -11.47
CA ALA A 159 -3.86 -8.09 -11.40
C ALA A 159 -3.89 -6.55 -11.32
N CYS A 160 -2.82 -5.94 -10.78
CA CYS A 160 -2.64 -4.49 -10.75
C CYS A 160 -1.73 -3.98 -11.88
N GLY A 161 -1.41 -4.82 -12.87
CA GLY A 161 -0.46 -4.47 -13.93
C GLY A 161 0.99 -4.32 -13.44
N ILE A 162 1.32 -4.88 -12.26
CA ILE A 162 2.69 -4.89 -11.74
C ILE A 162 3.38 -6.16 -12.25
N GLY A 163 4.26 -5.96 -13.23
CA GLY A 163 5.12 -6.99 -13.80
C GLY A 163 4.57 -7.61 -15.10
N ASP A 164 5.43 -7.61 -16.13
CA ASP A 164 6.16 -8.83 -16.54
C ASP A 164 7.61 -8.69 -16.09
#